data_AF-A0A7Z3BIA3-F1
#
_entry.id   AF-A0A7Z3BIA3-F1
#
_cell.length_a   1.000
_cell.length_b   1.000
_cell.length_c   1.000
_cell.angle_alpha   90.00
_cell.angle_beta   90.00
_cell.angle_gamma   90.00
#
_symmetry.space_group_name_H-M   'P 1'
#
loop_
_entity.id
_entity.type
_entity.pdbx_description
1 polymer ?
#
loop_
_entity_poly.entity_id
_entity_poly.type
_entity_poly.pdbx_seq_one_letter_code
_entity_poly.pdbx_strand_id
1 'polypeptide(L)'
;MPRTLARKDPTAFKTLPLLVEASPEGLAYQTLGKPLNFAQVLEKRRPIEIHETERFTTELANLGVSVRLTLNYQGRDHWILVRQRRLDRGDTVLKLISGYVPAHELNLPLLTAIQEVAEECLVETADGWLGGRFGDTWLPTPYEGILRYRETSHFSLTPLSGASRPVQAGALRLLERPQAYVHLPTASLQLVYDLRMELPKDAREVSLFHVDEKLESGPLVARLDRRRPDLYLLPLEHGQPTGELFTLSKGELCKASTRGLWLSESFAEQEGWLVREERIRFREWMEQWPPAAGNAGSGRRTA
;
A
#
# COMPACT_ATOMS: atom_id res chain seq x y z
N MET A 1 22.50 12.34 5.97
CA MET A 1 21.62 12.30 7.15
C MET A 1 20.19 12.43 6.65
N PRO A 2 19.20 11.77 7.28
CA PRO A 2 17.80 11.92 6.90
C PRO A 2 17.34 13.38 7.01
N ARG A 3 16.65 13.88 5.97
CA ARG A 3 16.10 15.25 5.95
C ARG A 3 14.66 15.22 6.46
N THR A 4 14.32 16.06 7.43
CA THR A 4 12.92 16.25 7.84
C THR A 4 12.14 16.97 6.74
N LEU A 5 11.00 16.40 6.35
CA LEU A 5 10.10 16.99 5.35
C LEU A 5 8.88 17.67 5.99
N ALA A 6 8.29 17.04 7.00
CA ALA A 6 7.09 17.56 7.67
C ALA A 6 7.08 17.21 9.15
N ARG A 7 6.31 17.98 9.92
CA ARG A 7 5.93 17.69 11.31
C ARG A 7 4.42 17.88 11.43
N LYS A 8 3.69 16.83 11.80
CA LYS A 8 2.23 16.87 12.00
C LYS A 8 1.90 16.59 13.47
N ASP A 9 0.79 17.17 13.95
CA ASP A 9 0.24 16.83 15.26
C ASP A 9 -0.49 15.48 15.17
N PRO A 10 -0.06 14.43 15.91
CA PRO A 10 -0.72 13.12 15.86
C PRO A 10 -2.19 13.16 16.32
N THR A 11 -2.61 14.19 17.05
CA THR A 11 -3.98 14.33 17.53
C THR A 11 -4.95 14.82 16.45
N ALA A 12 -4.43 15.38 15.35
CA ALA A 12 -5.23 15.84 14.22
C ALA A 12 -5.90 14.67 13.48
N PHE A 13 -5.25 13.50 13.46
CA PHE A 13 -5.84 12.31 12.87
C PHE A 13 -6.99 11.77 13.73
N LYS A 14 -8.14 11.55 13.08
CA LYS A 14 -9.31 10.90 13.65
C LYS A 14 -9.93 9.93 12.66
N THR A 15 -10.30 8.74 13.11
CA THR A 15 -11.09 7.76 12.33
C THR A 15 -12.28 7.25 13.16
N LEU A 16 -13.14 6.41 12.60
CA LEU A 16 -14.29 5.84 13.29
C LEU A 16 -14.25 4.30 13.24
N PRO A 17 -14.70 3.63 14.32
CA PRO A 17 -15.10 2.22 14.28
C PRO A 17 -16.15 1.96 13.20
N LEU A 18 -16.23 0.72 12.76
CA LEU A 18 -17.16 0.31 11.71
C LEU A 18 -18.07 -0.82 12.21
N LEU A 19 -19.32 -0.81 11.76
CA LEU A 19 -20.14 -2.02 11.65
C LEU A 19 -19.96 -2.56 10.23
N VAL A 20 -19.53 -3.80 10.09
CA VAL A 20 -19.38 -4.47 8.79
C VAL A 20 -20.40 -5.58 8.67
N GLU A 21 -21.06 -5.65 7.52
CA GLU A 21 -21.93 -6.75 7.10
C GLU A 21 -21.36 -7.35 5.81
N ALA A 22 -21.00 -8.63 5.86
CA ALA A 22 -20.45 -9.38 4.75
C ALA A 22 -21.44 -10.44 4.26
N SER A 23 -21.43 -10.65 2.94
CA SER A 23 -22.16 -11.69 2.23
C SER A 23 -21.29 -12.25 1.10
N PRO A 24 -21.62 -13.41 0.52
CA PRO A 24 -20.92 -13.92 -0.66
C PRO A 24 -20.87 -12.92 -1.82
N GLU A 25 -21.92 -12.10 -1.96
CA GLU A 25 -22.11 -11.15 -3.06
C GLU A 25 -21.38 -9.81 -2.87
N GLY A 26 -21.06 -9.43 -1.63
CA GLY A 26 -20.45 -8.14 -1.32
C GLY A 26 -20.36 -7.84 0.17
N LEU A 27 -19.71 -6.72 0.48
CA LEU A 27 -19.48 -6.24 1.84
C LEU A 27 -19.95 -4.79 1.98
N ALA A 28 -20.68 -4.49 3.05
CA ALA A 28 -21.08 -3.13 3.40
C ALA A 28 -20.50 -2.76 4.77
N TYR A 29 -20.17 -1.48 4.95
CA TYR A 29 -19.80 -0.95 6.26
C TYR A 29 -20.51 0.37 6.58
N GLN A 30 -20.72 0.62 7.86
CA GLN A 30 -21.26 1.87 8.39
C GLN A 30 -20.39 2.33 9.57
N THR A 31 -20.30 3.64 9.78
CA THR A 31 -19.53 4.19 10.90
C THR A 31 -20.27 4.03 12.22
N LEU A 32 -19.54 3.75 13.30
CA LEU A 32 -20.08 3.60 14.65
C LEU A 32 -19.40 4.54 15.65
N GLY A 33 -20.18 4.99 16.64
CA GLY A 33 -19.64 5.62 17.85
C GLY A 33 -18.98 6.98 17.62
N LYS A 34 -17.94 7.26 18.43
CA LYS A 34 -17.22 8.55 18.45
C LYS A 34 -15.88 8.45 17.72
N PRO A 35 -15.38 9.53 17.10
CA PRO A 35 -14.07 9.53 16.46
C PRO A 35 -12.94 9.19 17.43
N LEU A 36 -12.02 8.32 16.99
CA LEU A 36 -10.87 7.85 17.73
C LEU A 36 -9.59 8.49 17.18
N ASN A 37 -8.68 8.92 18.06
CA ASN A 37 -7.31 9.25 17.64
C ASN A 37 -6.46 7.98 17.45
N PHE A 38 -5.22 8.16 17.00
CA PHE A 38 -4.29 7.07 16.74
C PHE A 38 -4.09 6.13 17.94
N ALA A 39 -3.87 6.67 19.15
CA ALA A 39 -3.67 5.87 20.35
C ALA A 39 -4.91 5.01 20.69
N GLN A 40 -6.10 5.59 20.60
CA GLN A 40 -7.37 4.90 20.84
C GLN A 40 -7.65 3.80 19.81
N VAL A 41 -7.28 4.03 18.55
CA VAL A 41 -7.37 2.99 17.50
C VAL A 41 -6.47 1.82 17.87
N LEU A 42 -5.21 2.06 18.24
CA LEU A 42 -4.29 0.98 18.62
C LEU A 42 -4.81 0.17 19.81
N GLU A 43 -5.43 0.79 20.81
CA GLU A 43 -6.03 0.08 21.95
C GLU A 43 -7.23 -0.80 21.55
N LYS A 44 -8.00 -0.38 20.53
CA LYS A 44 -9.19 -1.09 20.02
C LYS A 44 -8.84 -2.20 19.02
N ARG A 45 -7.68 -2.13 18.37
CA ARG A 45 -7.16 -3.17 17.45
C ARG A 45 -6.73 -4.41 18.25
N ARG A 46 -7.70 -5.28 18.54
CA ARG A 46 -7.51 -6.55 19.23
C ARG A 46 -7.97 -7.71 18.35
N PRO A 47 -7.39 -8.91 18.53
CA PRO A 47 -7.85 -10.09 17.80
C PRO A 47 -9.34 -10.36 18.02
N ILE A 48 -10.02 -10.77 16.94
CA ILE A 48 -11.41 -11.21 16.95
C ILE A 48 -11.55 -12.57 16.27
N GLU A 49 -12.60 -13.30 16.61
CA GLU A 49 -12.93 -14.59 16.00
C GLU A 49 -14.19 -14.48 15.14
N ILE A 50 -14.09 -14.95 13.90
CA ILE A 50 -15.20 -15.08 12.96
C ILE A 50 -15.10 -16.46 12.32
N HIS A 51 -16.17 -17.24 12.43
CA HIS A 51 -16.21 -18.62 11.92
C HIS A 51 -16.68 -18.68 10.46
N GLU A 52 -17.78 -18.02 10.13
CA GLU A 52 -18.28 -17.94 8.74
C GLU A 52 -17.49 -16.89 7.96
N THR A 53 -16.72 -17.33 6.94
CA THR A 53 -15.78 -16.46 6.21
C THR A 53 -16.45 -15.60 5.14
N GLU A 54 -17.65 -15.99 4.71
CA GLU A 54 -18.40 -15.35 3.63
C GLU A 54 -19.62 -14.55 4.11
N ARG A 55 -20.10 -14.80 5.34
CA ARG A 55 -21.30 -14.16 5.89
C ARG A 55 -21.13 -13.87 7.37
N PHE A 56 -21.12 -12.59 7.74
CA PHE A 56 -21.02 -12.18 9.14
C PHE A 56 -21.41 -10.72 9.31
N THR A 57 -21.75 -10.35 10.54
CA THR A 57 -21.85 -8.96 10.99
C THR A 57 -20.92 -8.76 12.17
N THR A 58 -20.07 -7.75 12.13
CA THR A 58 -19.08 -7.52 13.20
C THR A 58 -18.68 -6.06 13.34
N GLU A 59 -18.24 -5.68 14.54
CA GLU A 59 -17.65 -4.37 14.78
C GLU A 59 -16.13 -4.40 14.61
N LEU A 60 -15.60 -3.43 13.87
CA LEU A 60 -14.18 -3.27 13.59
C LEU A 60 -13.66 -1.95 14.16
N ALA A 61 -12.36 -1.90 14.44
CA ALA A 61 -11.67 -0.76 15.04
C ALA A 61 -11.54 0.43 14.07
N ASN A 62 -11.29 0.17 12.79
CA ASN A 62 -11.05 1.19 11.78
C ASN A 62 -11.18 0.63 10.35
N LEU A 63 -11.21 1.55 9.38
CA LEU A 63 -10.94 1.29 7.96
C LEU A 63 -9.46 1.61 7.64
N GLY A 64 -8.80 0.73 6.91
CA GLY A 64 -7.50 0.96 6.30
C GLY A 64 -7.59 0.88 4.78
N VAL A 65 -6.70 1.60 4.11
CA VAL A 65 -6.52 1.53 2.66
C VAL A 65 -5.09 1.17 2.33
N SER A 66 -4.91 0.39 1.27
CA SER A 66 -3.62 0.02 0.71
C SER A 66 -3.67 0.18 -0.81
N VAL A 67 -2.51 0.44 -1.42
CA VAL A 67 -2.40 0.57 -2.88
C VAL A 67 -1.44 -0.47 -3.42
N ARG A 68 -1.94 -1.38 -4.25
CA ARG A 68 -1.11 -2.22 -5.11
C ARG A 68 -0.71 -1.41 -6.34
N LEU A 69 0.38 -0.68 -6.21
CA LEU A 69 0.85 0.27 -7.21
C LEU A 69 1.76 -0.42 -8.22
N THR A 70 1.33 -0.44 -9.49
CA THR A 70 2.09 -0.98 -10.62
C THR A 70 2.79 0.14 -11.37
N LEU A 71 4.12 0.15 -11.36
CA LEU A 71 4.94 1.07 -12.14
C LEU A 71 5.47 0.37 -13.39
N ASN A 72 5.21 0.95 -14.57
CA ASN A 72 5.96 0.57 -15.76
C ASN A 72 7.28 1.33 -15.81
N TYR A 73 8.39 0.61 -15.74
CA TYR A 73 9.73 1.18 -15.82
C TYR A 73 10.60 0.34 -16.74
N GLN A 74 11.26 1.01 -17.70
CA GLN A 74 12.11 0.37 -18.72
C GLN A 74 11.42 -0.80 -19.46
N GLY A 75 10.13 -0.64 -19.77
CA GLY A 75 9.35 -1.63 -20.52
C GLY A 75 8.87 -2.83 -19.69
N ARG A 76 9.04 -2.80 -18.36
CA ARG A 76 8.59 -3.86 -17.45
C ARG A 76 7.73 -3.31 -16.33
N ASP A 77 6.66 -4.03 -15.99
CA ASP A 77 5.82 -3.70 -14.85
C ASP A 77 6.45 -4.17 -13.54
N HIS A 78 6.32 -3.36 -12.49
CA HIS A 78 6.81 -3.64 -11.16
C HIS A 78 5.75 -3.27 -10.13
N TRP A 79 5.54 -4.11 -9.12
CA TRP A 79 4.84 -3.68 -7.92
C TRP A 79 5.78 -2.86 -7.03
N ILE A 80 5.30 -1.72 -6.56
CA ILE A 80 5.97 -0.90 -5.55
C ILE A 80 5.63 -1.43 -4.16
N LEU A 81 6.67 -1.74 -3.38
CA LEU A 81 6.57 -2.16 -1.98
C LEU A 81 7.37 -1.20 -1.11
N VAL A 82 6.92 -0.98 0.11
CA VAL A 82 7.63 -0.14 1.09
C VAL A 82 7.98 -0.94 2.33
N ARG A 83 9.15 -0.65 2.92
CA ARG A 83 9.59 -1.28 4.17
C ARG A 83 8.94 -0.58 5.35
N GLN A 84 8.31 -1.37 6.21
CA GLN A 84 7.79 -0.91 7.49
C GLN A 84 8.46 -1.65 8.64
N ARG A 85 8.90 -0.89 9.66
CA ARG A 85 9.30 -1.45 10.96
C ARG A 85 8.14 -1.29 11.93
N ARG A 86 7.54 -2.41 12.35
CA ARG A 86 6.40 -2.41 13.28
C ARG A 86 6.93 -2.55 14.70
N LEU A 87 7.07 -1.44 15.40
CA LEU A 87 7.68 -1.40 16.74
C LEU A 87 6.83 -2.14 17.78
N ASP A 88 5.51 -2.05 17.65
CA ASP A 88 4.52 -2.77 18.45
C ASP A 88 4.63 -4.30 18.33
N ARG A 89 5.15 -4.79 17.20
CA ARG A 89 5.32 -6.23 16.91
C ARG A 89 6.77 -6.70 16.95
N GLY A 90 7.72 -5.78 17.04
CA GLY A 90 9.15 -6.08 17.04
C GLY A 90 9.69 -6.64 15.72
N ASP A 91 9.05 -6.34 14.58
CA ASP A 91 9.42 -6.93 13.30
C ASP A 91 9.56 -5.91 12.15
N THR A 92 9.86 -6.42 10.96
CA THR A 92 9.98 -5.64 9.72
C THR A 92 9.39 -6.42 8.57
N VAL A 93 8.53 -5.76 7.80
CA VAL A 93 7.86 -6.33 6.63
C VAL A 93 8.03 -5.40 5.43
N LEU A 94 7.89 -5.95 4.22
CA LEU A 94 7.50 -5.16 3.06
C LEU A 94 5.97 -5.15 2.97
N LYS A 95 5.41 -3.97 2.74
CA LYS A 95 3.97 -3.74 2.62
C LYS A 95 3.64 -2.95 1.37
N LEU A 96 2.35 -2.90 1.04
CA LEU A 96 1.81 -1.89 0.14
C LEU A 96 1.86 -0.51 0.81
N ILE A 97 1.88 0.55 0.00
CA ILE A 97 1.62 1.93 0.47
C ILE A 97 0.25 1.92 1.12
N SER A 98 0.15 2.38 2.37
CA SER A 98 -1.07 2.17 3.15
C SER A 98 -1.23 3.14 4.31
N GLY A 99 -2.48 3.52 4.56
CA GLY A 99 -2.87 4.48 5.57
C GLY A 99 -4.22 4.18 6.20
N TYR A 100 -4.52 4.88 7.30
CA TYR A 100 -5.83 4.82 7.93
C TYR A 100 -6.77 5.83 7.28
N VAL A 101 -8.01 5.44 7.01
CA VAL A 101 -8.99 6.35 6.42
C VAL A 101 -9.49 7.32 7.51
N PRO A 102 -9.32 8.64 7.34
CA PRO A 102 -9.82 9.61 8.31
C PRO A 102 -11.34 9.66 8.29
N ALA A 103 -11.95 10.08 9.41
CA ALA A 103 -13.39 10.02 9.62
C ALA A 103 -14.21 10.75 8.55
N HIS A 104 -13.66 11.83 7.97
CA HIS A 104 -14.32 12.63 6.94
C HIS A 104 -14.16 12.06 5.52
N GLU A 105 -13.33 11.04 5.31
CA GLU A 105 -13.12 10.36 4.03
C GLU A 105 -13.65 8.91 4.03
N LEU A 106 -14.33 8.47 5.09
CA LEU A 106 -14.85 7.10 5.21
C LEU A 106 -15.90 6.74 4.14
N ASN A 107 -16.46 7.69 3.41
CA ASN A 107 -17.31 7.44 2.25
C ASN A 107 -16.55 7.53 0.91
N LEU A 108 -15.29 7.98 0.92
CA LEU A 108 -14.42 8.19 -0.24
C LEU A 108 -13.00 7.63 -0.02
N PRO A 109 -12.82 6.36 0.40
CA PRO A 109 -11.51 5.79 0.73
C PRO A 109 -10.48 5.81 -0.42
N LEU A 110 -10.93 5.88 -1.68
CA LEU A 110 -10.03 6.06 -2.83
C LEU A 110 -9.23 7.36 -2.73
N LEU A 111 -9.82 8.43 -2.17
CA LEU A 111 -9.14 9.70 -1.97
C LEU A 111 -7.97 9.55 -1.01
N THR A 112 -8.17 8.87 0.12
CA THR A 112 -7.07 8.54 1.05
C THR A 112 -6.00 7.73 0.33
N ALA A 113 -6.39 6.69 -0.42
CA ALA A 113 -5.44 5.82 -1.12
C ALA A 113 -4.53 6.58 -2.10
N ILE A 114 -5.06 7.52 -2.89
CA ILE A 114 -4.23 8.32 -3.82
C ILE A 114 -3.42 9.40 -3.11
N GLN A 115 -3.88 9.91 -1.96
CA GLN A 115 -3.09 10.81 -1.12
C GLN A 115 -1.88 10.07 -0.53
N GLU A 116 -2.06 8.86 -0.02
CA GLU A 116 -0.97 8.02 0.50
C GLU A 116 0.10 7.75 -0.56
N VAL A 117 -0.27 7.57 -1.84
CA VAL A 117 0.72 7.47 -2.92
C VAL A 117 1.53 8.76 -3.08
N ALA A 118 0.88 9.93 -2.99
CA ALA A 118 1.55 11.22 -3.11
C ALA A 118 2.44 11.56 -1.89
N GLU A 119 2.06 11.11 -0.70
CA GLU A 119 2.84 11.27 0.54
C GLU A 119 4.00 10.27 0.63
N GLU A 120 3.74 8.99 0.43
CA GLU A 120 4.70 7.92 0.74
C GLU A 120 5.61 7.57 -0.45
N CYS A 121 5.20 7.76 -1.72
CA CYS A 121 5.97 7.37 -2.90
C CYS A 121 6.55 8.59 -3.64
N LEU A 122 7.71 9.04 -3.21
CA LEU A 122 8.37 10.18 -3.82
C LEU A 122 9.19 9.80 -5.05
N VAL A 123 8.91 10.47 -6.16
CA VAL A 123 9.62 10.30 -7.43
C VAL A 123 10.54 11.49 -7.68
N GLU A 124 11.84 11.25 -7.62
CA GLU A 124 12.86 12.24 -7.93
C GLU A 124 13.40 12.03 -9.36
N THR A 125 13.66 13.13 -10.05
CA THR A 125 14.31 13.18 -11.35
C THR A 125 15.50 14.13 -11.32
N ALA A 126 16.30 14.17 -12.39
CA ALA A 126 17.39 15.13 -12.54
C ALA A 126 16.94 16.61 -12.40
N ASP A 127 15.69 16.92 -12.77
CA ASP A 127 15.16 18.29 -12.79
C ASP A 127 14.38 18.68 -11.53
N GLY A 128 14.13 17.73 -10.61
CA GLY A 128 13.31 17.93 -9.40
C GLY A 128 12.34 16.79 -9.13
N TRP A 129 11.39 17.04 -8.24
CA TRP A 129 10.40 16.05 -7.79
C TRP A 129 9.15 16.08 -8.67
N LEU A 130 8.56 14.92 -8.94
CA LEU A 130 7.29 14.87 -9.66
C LEU A 130 6.13 14.99 -8.68
N GLY A 131 5.18 15.87 -9.01
CA GLY A 131 3.82 15.77 -8.48
C GLY A 131 3.06 14.65 -9.21
N GLY A 132 1.83 14.39 -8.78
CA GLY A 132 0.99 13.35 -9.37
C GLY A 132 -0.37 13.87 -9.82
N ARG A 133 -0.98 13.16 -10.76
CA ARG A 133 -2.41 13.31 -11.10
C ARG A 133 -3.11 11.96 -11.02
N PHE A 134 -4.38 11.96 -10.62
CA PHE A 134 -5.29 10.84 -10.79
C PHE A 134 -6.38 11.23 -11.78
N GLY A 135 -6.37 10.61 -12.97
CA GLY A 135 -7.11 11.14 -14.11
C GLY A 135 -6.73 12.60 -14.39
N ASP A 136 -7.72 13.49 -14.38
CA ASP A 136 -7.49 14.92 -14.57
C ASP A 136 -7.25 15.73 -13.28
N THR A 137 -7.30 15.08 -12.12
CA THR A 137 -7.21 15.77 -10.83
C THR A 137 -5.77 15.75 -10.32
N TRP A 138 -5.26 16.91 -9.91
CA TRP A 138 -3.96 17.01 -9.24
C TRP A 138 -4.02 16.38 -7.85
N LEU A 139 -3.03 15.56 -7.55
CA LEU A 139 -2.76 15.07 -6.21
C LEU A 139 -2.09 16.17 -5.38
N PRO A 140 -2.22 16.14 -4.04
CA PRO A 140 -1.50 17.07 -3.19
C PRO A 140 0.02 16.94 -3.36
N THR A 141 0.72 18.04 -3.13
CA THR A 141 2.18 18.13 -3.02
C THR A 141 2.57 18.32 -1.54
N PRO A 142 2.54 17.24 -0.73
CA PRO A 142 2.56 17.31 0.74
C PRO A 142 3.82 17.96 1.33
N TYR A 143 4.90 18.01 0.54
CA TYR A 143 6.19 18.56 0.94
C TYR A 143 6.58 19.81 0.14
N GLU A 144 5.59 20.50 -0.43
CA GLU A 144 5.79 21.79 -1.08
C GLU A 144 6.49 22.78 -0.13
N GLY A 145 7.36 23.63 -0.69
CA GLY A 145 8.23 24.52 0.07
C GLY A 145 9.51 23.86 0.61
N ILE A 146 9.55 22.53 0.77
CA ILE A 146 10.74 21.77 1.17
C ILE A 146 11.36 21.03 -0.03
N LEU A 147 10.51 20.41 -0.86
CA LEU A 147 10.87 19.76 -2.10
C LEU A 147 10.49 20.67 -3.29
N ARG A 148 11.38 20.74 -4.28
CA ARG A 148 11.12 21.48 -5.52
C ARG A 148 10.38 20.57 -6.50
N TYR A 149 9.06 20.68 -6.53
CA TYR A 149 8.22 19.96 -7.49
C TYR A 149 8.33 20.61 -8.88
N ARG A 150 8.26 19.79 -9.93
CA ARG A 150 8.23 20.24 -11.33
C ARG A 150 6.82 20.69 -11.68
N GLU A 151 6.69 21.90 -12.22
CA GLU A 151 5.39 22.50 -12.54
C GLU A 151 4.73 21.87 -13.78
N THR A 152 5.53 21.48 -14.78
CA THR A 152 5.03 21.05 -16.10
C THR A 152 5.06 19.54 -16.31
N SER A 153 5.57 18.76 -15.36
CA SER A 153 5.75 17.32 -15.50
C SER A 153 5.36 16.58 -14.22
N HIS A 154 4.62 15.50 -14.37
CA HIS A 154 3.96 14.77 -13.31
C HIS A 154 3.85 13.29 -13.65
N PHE A 155 3.78 12.43 -12.64
CA PHE A 155 3.34 11.06 -12.86
C PHE A 155 1.80 11.01 -12.96
N SER A 156 1.28 10.03 -13.67
CA SER A 156 -0.16 9.79 -13.78
C SER A 156 -0.54 8.50 -13.06
N LEU A 157 -1.60 8.55 -12.27
CA LEU A 157 -2.26 7.41 -11.67
C LEU A 157 -3.53 7.08 -12.43
N THR A 158 -3.70 5.81 -12.77
CA THR A 158 -4.92 5.26 -13.35
C THR A 158 -5.35 4.03 -12.59
N PRO A 159 -6.66 3.80 -12.41
CA PRO A 159 -7.12 2.58 -11.76
C PRO A 159 -6.90 1.37 -12.66
N LEU A 160 -6.48 0.27 -12.04
CA LEU A 160 -6.54 -1.06 -12.62
C LEU A 160 -7.80 -1.71 -12.04
N SER A 161 -8.97 -1.30 -12.54
CA SER A 161 -10.25 -1.76 -11.96
C SER A 161 -10.31 -3.28 -11.91
N GLY A 162 -10.44 -3.83 -10.71
CA GLY A 162 -10.53 -5.27 -10.49
C GLY A 162 -11.93 -5.83 -10.73
N ALA A 163 -12.01 -7.14 -10.96
CA ALA A 163 -13.26 -7.89 -10.93
C ALA A 163 -13.73 -8.20 -9.49
N SER A 164 -13.27 -7.43 -8.51
CA SER A 164 -13.54 -7.61 -7.09
C SER A 164 -15.02 -7.49 -6.77
N ARG A 165 -15.42 -8.20 -5.72
CA ARG A 165 -16.78 -8.13 -5.16
C ARG A 165 -17.11 -6.70 -4.73
N PRO A 166 -18.35 -6.22 -4.95
CA PRO A 166 -18.77 -4.89 -4.54
C PRO A 166 -18.55 -4.61 -3.04
N VAL A 167 -18.06 -3.41 -2.74
CA VAL A 167 -17.95 -2.89 -1.38
C VAL A 167 -18.77 -1.60 -1.27
N GLN A 168 -19.47 -1.41 -0.16
CA GLN A 168 -20.34 -0.25 0.08
C GLN A 168 -20.01 0.46 1.39
N ALA A 169 -19.98 1.79 1.36
CA ALA A 169 -20.02 2.65 2.53
C ALA A 169 -21.48 3.13 2.73
N GLY A 170 -22.22 2.48 3.63
CA GLY A 170 -23.67 2.63 3.72
C GLY A 170 -24.33 2.24 2.38
N ALA A 171 -25.05 3.17 1.76
CA ALA A 171 -25.68 2.96 0.45
C ALA A 171 -24.76 3.24 -0.76
N LEU A 172 -23.55 3.78 -0.53
CA LEU A 172 -22.64 4.22 -1.59
C LEU A 172 -21.72 3.07 -2.01
N ARG A 173 -21.79 2.63 -3.27
CA ARG A 173 -20.80 1.71 -3.83
C ARG A 173 -19.46 2.41 -4.00
N LEU A 174 -18.39 1.79 -3.52
CA LEU A 174 -17.05 2.33 -3.68
C LEU A 174 -16.60 2.29 -5.14
N LEU A 175 -15.95 3.37 -5.57
CA LEU A 175 -15.34 3.48 -6.90
C LEU A 175 -14.13 2.55 -7.02
N GLU A 176 -13.79 2.18 -8.26
CA GLU A 176 -12.63 1.35 -8.63
C GLU A 176 -12.56 -0.06 -8.03
N ARG A 177 -13.65 -0.52 -7.39
CA ARG A 177 -13.85 -1.90 -6.90
C ARG A 177 -12.62 -2.45 -6.17
N PRO A 178 -12.26 -1.86 -5.02
CA PRO A 178 -11.13 -2.36 -4.24
C PRO A 178 -11.38 -3.82 -3.83
N GLN A 179 -10.30 -4.60 -3.70
CA GLN A 179 -10.35 -5.83 -2.93
C GLN A 179 -10.56 -5.47 -1.45
N ALA A 180 -11.38 -6.23 -0.74
CA ALA A 180 -11.60 -6.02 0.69
C ALA A 180 -11.34 -7.27 1.51
N TYR A 181 -10.85 -7.08 2.73
CA TYR A 181 -10.73 -8.13 3.73
C TYR A 181 -10.81 -7.57 5.15
N VAL A 182 -11.28 -8.41 6.08
CA VAL A 182 -11.23 -8.19 7.52
C VAL A 182 -9.99 -8.88 8.06
N HIS A 183 -9.08 -8.09 8.63
CA HIS A 183 -7.86 -8.59 9.26
C HIS A 183 -8.14 -8.93 10.73
N LEU A 184 -8.33 -10.22 11.02
CA LEU A 184 -8.77 -10.71 12.33
C LEU A 184 -7.84 -10.32 13.49
N PRO A 185 -6.49 -10.41 13.36
CA PRO A 185 -5.57 -10.01 14.44
C PRO A 185 -5.73 -8.57 14.92
N THR A 186 -6.30 -7.70 14.10
CA THR A 186 -6.40 -6.26 14.40
C THR A 186 -7.82 -5.73 14.37
N ALA A 187 -8.82 -6.58 14.15
CA ALA A 187 -10.21 -6.20 13.96
C ALA A 187 -10.35 -4.98 13.03
N SER A 188 -9.76 -5.00 11.84
CA SER A 188 -9.84 -3.88 10.89
C SER A 188 -10.33 -4.32 9.52
N LEU A 189 -11.10 -3.45 8.86
CA LEU A 189 -11.43 -3.61 7.44
C LEU A 189 -10.32 -2.98 6.62
N GLN A 190 -9.83 -3.69 5.62
CA GLN A 190 -8.78 -3.24 4.71
C GLN A 190 -9.30 -3.22 3.28
N LEU A 191 -9.03 -2.14 2.56
CA LEU A 191 -9.32 -1.99 1.14
C LEU A 191 -8.01 -1.92 0.37
N VAL A 192 -7.86 -2.72 -0.68
CA VAL A 192 -6.70 -2.68 -1.58
C VAL A 192 -7.15 -2.17 -2.93
N TYR A 193 -6.61 -1.01 -3.32
CA TYR A 193 -6.80 -0.42 -4.64
C TYR A 193 -5.65 -0.80 -5.55
N ASP A 194 -5.96 -1.38 -6.70
CA ASP A 194 -4.98 -1.63 -7.76
C ASP A 194 -4.87 -0.39 -8.64
N LEU A 195 -3.68 0.22 -8.68
CA LEU A 195 -3.41 1.44 -9.46
C LEU A 195 -2.18 1.23 -10.35
N ARG A 196 -2.15 1.91 -11.51
CA ARG A 196 -0.97 2.04 -12.35
C ARG A 196 -0.39 3.44 -12.23
N MET A 197 0.92 3.51 -12.02
CA MET A 197 1.72 4.72 -12.13
C MET A 197 2.45 4.75 -13.47
N GLU A 198 2.26 5.83 -14.20
CA GLU A 198 3.03 6.13 -15.41
C GLU A 198 3.91 7.35 -15.17
N LEU A 199 5.21 7.21 -15.46
CA LEU A 199 6.16 8.31 -15.40
C LEU A 199 6.12 9.09 -16.72
N PRO A 200 6.32 10.42 -16.68
CA PRO A 200 6.33 11.22 -17.89
C PRO A 200 7.60 10.91 -18.71
N LYS A 201 7.49 11.01 -20.04
CA LYS A 201 8.58 10.62 -20.98
C LYS A 201 9.87 11.41 -20.80
N ASP A 202 9.77 12.60 -20.22
CA ASP A 202 10.91 13.49 -19.95
C ASP A 202 11.59 13.19 -18.60
N ALA A 203 11.09 12.25 -17.80
CA ALA A 203 11.72 11.87 -16.53
C ALA A 203 13.08 11.19 -16.77
N ARG A 204 14.15 11.81 -16.27
CA ARG A 204 15.53 11.32 -16.36
C ARG A 204 16.10 11.07 -14.97
N GLU A 205 17.05 10.12 -14.88
CA GLU A 205 17.73 9.73 -13.64
C GLU A 205 16.77 9.44 -12.48
N VAL A 206 15.68 8.74 -12.77
CA VAL A 206 14.60 8.50 -11.81
C VAL A 206 15.13 7.78 -10.56
N SER A 207 14.77 8.31 -9.39
CA SER A 207 14.97 7.66 -8.10
C SER A 207 13.65 7.60 -7.35
N LEU A 208 13.41 6.50 -6.65
CA LEU A 208 12.20 6.32 -5.84
C LEU A 208 12.56 6.27 -4.36
N PHE A 209 11.81 7.02 -3.56
CA PHE A 209 11.99 7.06 -2.12
C PHE A 209 10.67 6.85 -1.41
N HIS A 210 10.73 6.08 -0.32
CA HIS A 210 9.66 5.98 0.63
C HIS A 210 9.82 7.06 1.70
N VAL A 211 8.74 7.74 2.05
CA VAL A 211 8.66 8.59 3.24
C VAL A 211 7.54 8.07 4.12
N ASP A 212 7.85 7.88 5.39
CA ASP A 212 6.92 7.38 6.41
C ASP A 212 6.89 8.37 7.58
N GLU A 213 5.71 8.54 8.17
CA GLU A 213 5.51 9.38 9.34
C GLU A 213 5.72 8.59 10.61
N LYS A 214 6.71 9.00 11.41
CA LYS A 214 7.05 8.33 12.66
C LYS A 214 6.82 9.24 13.84
N LEU A 215 6.23 8.71 14.90
CA LEU A 215 6.08 9.44 16.16
C LEU A 215 7.47 9.64 16.80
N GLU A 216 7.94 10.88 16.86
CA GLU A 216 9.24 11.25 17.45
C GLU A 216 9.03 12.27 18.59
N SER A 217 9.11 11.83 19.84
CA SER A 217 9.03 12.71 21.03
C SER A 217 7.84 13.69 21.03
N GLY A 218 6.68 13.27 20.49
CA GLY A 218 5.46 14.08 20.42
C GLY A 218 4.88 14.16 19.01
N PRO A 219 5.51 14.90 18.06
CA PRO A 219 5.00 15.02 16.70
C PRO A 219 5.18 13.76 15.85
N LEU A 220 4.33 13.62 14.83
CA LEU A 220 4.63 12.77 13.67
C LEU A 220 5.64 13.49 12.79
N VAL A 221 6.74 12.83 12.43
CA VAL A 221 7.83 13.40 11.65
C VAL A 221 8.04 12.56 10.38
N ALA A 222 7.91 13.21 9.24
CA ALA A 222 8.24 12.64 7.93
C ALA A 222 9.73 12.88 7.61
N ARG A 223 10.48 11.83 7.26
CA ARG A 223 11.91 11.94 6.92
C ARG A 223 12.24 11.26 5.60
N LEU A 224 13.02 11.97 4.78
CA LEU A 224 13.62 11.43 3.57
C LEU A 224 15.06 10.97 3.86
N ASP A 225 15.33 9.67 3.71
CA ASP A 225 16.68 9.10 3.75
C ASP A 225 17.11 8.55 2.39
N ARG A 226 17.96 9.31 1.69
CA ARG A 226 18.47 8.95 0.37
C ARG A 226 19.54 7.85 0.41
N ARG A 227 20.11 7.56 1.58
CA ARG A 227 21.16 6.54 1.74
C ARG A 227 20.58 5.15 2.01
N ARG A 228 19.32 5.09 2.43
CA ARG A 228 18.61 3.85 2.76
C ARG A 228 17.23 3.90 2.13
N PRO A 229 17.12 3.59 0.82
CA PRO A 229 15.82 3.55 0.17
C PRO A 229 14.97 2.44 0.80
N ASP A 230 13.85 2.85 1.38
CA ASP A 230 12.84 1.95 1.96
C ASP A 230 11.70 1.67 0.98
N LEU A 231 11.91 1.95 -0.31
CA LEU A 231 11.00 1.63 -1.42
C LEU A 231 11.67 0.59 -2.33
N TYR A 232 10.91 -0.44 -2.68
CA TYR A 232 11.35 -1.57 -3.48
C TYR A 232 10.44 -1.79 -4.69
N LEU A 233 11.03 -2.33 -5.75
CA LEU A 233 10.36 -2.74 -6.97
C LEU A 233 10.42 -4.26 -7.08
N LEU A 234 9.26 -4.90 -7.10
CA LEU A 234 9.09 -6.32 -7.37
C LEU A 234 8.69 -6.49 -8.84
N PRO A 235 9.59 -6.95 -9.73
CA PRO A 235 9.28 -7.06 -11.14
C PRO A 235 8.19 -8.10 -11.40
N LEU A 236 7.39 -7.82 -12.41
CA LEU A 236 6.37 -8.72 -12.92
C LEU A 236 6.81 -9.31 -14.27
N GLU A 237 6.34 -10.52 -14.54
CA GLU A 237 6.43 -11.19 -15.82
C GLU A 237 5.06 -11.82 -16.11
N HIS A 238 4.42 -11.38 -17.20
CA HIS A 238 3.03 -11.74 -17.52
C HIS A 238 2.04 -11.51 -16.35
N GLY A 239 2.26 -10.43 -15.58
CA GLY A 239 1.45 -10.08 -14.41
C GLY A 239 1.78 -10.84 -13.13
N GLN A 240 2.75 -11.76 -13.15
CA GLN A 240 3.16 -12.56 -11.99
C GLN A 240 4.49 -12.04 -11.40
N PRO A 241 4.65 -12.02 -10.07
CA PRO A 241 5.90 -11.60 -9.45
C PRO A 241 7.04 -12.56 -9.78
N THR A 242 8.24 -12.04 -10.01
CA THR A 242 9.39 -12.88 -10.41
C THR A 242 10.20 -13.41 -9.24
N GLY A 243 9.92 -12.95 -8.02
CA GLY A 243 10.71 -13.27 -6.82
C GLY A 243 12.01 -12.49 -6.69
N GLU A 244 12.32 -11.60 -7.62
CA GLU A 244 13.42 -10.64 -7.50
C GLU A 244 12.95 -9.34 -6.83
N LEU A 245 13.89 -8.56 -6.30
CA LEU A 245 13.58 -7.29 -5.67
C LEU A 245 14.65 -6.27 -6.03
N PHE A 246 14.25 -5.04 -6.32
CA PHE A 246 15.14 -3.96 -6.72
C PHE A 246 14.84 -2.68 -5.96
N THR A 247 15.79 -1.75 -6.00
CA THR A 247 15.60 -0.34 -5.66
C THR A 247 15.93 0.48 -6.91
N LEU A 248 15.29 1.63 -7.09
CA LEU A 248 15.54 2.50 -8.25
C LEU A 248 16.27 3.77 -7.80
N SER A 249 17.48 3.95 -8.30
CA SER A 249 18.35 5.08 -7.95
C SER A 249 19.06 5.60 -9.19
N LYS A 250 18.89 6.89 -9.48
CA LYS A 250 19.51 7.59 -10.62
C LYS A 250 19.32 6.89 -11.96
N GLY A 251 18.14 6.32 -12.16
CA GLY A 251 17.76 5.59 -13.36
C GLY A 251 18.16 4.12 -13.38
N GLU A 252 18.94 3.65 -12.41
CA GLU A 252 19.45 2.27 -12.34
C GLU A 252 18.65 1.41 -11.35
N LEU A 253 18.34 0.19 -11.77
CA LEU A 253 17.76 -0.84 -10.92
C LEU A 253 18.89 -1.56 -10.15
N CYS A 254 18.95 -1.36 -8.85
CA CYS A 254 19.92 -2.04 -7.97
C CYS A 254 19.24 -3.21 -7.25
N LYS A 255 19.76 -4.42 -7.43
CA LYS A 255 19.20 -5.64 -6.82
C LYS A 255 19.25 -5.58 -5.29
N ALA A 256 18.14 -5.94 -4.66
CA ALA A 256 17.98 -6.06 -3.21
C ALA A 256 17.85 -7.53 -2.80
N SER A 257 18.27 -7.85 -1.58
CA SER A 257 18.17 -9.20 -1.04
C SER A 257 16.72 -9.53 -0.68
N THR A 258 16.25 -10.71 -1.09
CA THR A 258 14.97 -11.29 -0.67
C THR A 258 15.08 -12.25 0.51
N ARG A 259 16.31 -12.52 0.97
CA ARG A 259 16.56 -13.47 2.07
C ARG A 259 15.96 -12.97 3.38
N GLY A 260 15.11 -13.80 3.98
CA GLY A 260 14.52 -13.54 5.30
C GLY A 260 13.46 -12.44 5.30
N LEU A 261 12.99 -12.01 4.13
CA LEU A 261 11.92 -11.02 4.03
C LEU A 261 10.57 -11.60 4.44
N TRP A 262 9.78 -10.75 5.06
CA TRP A 262 8.37 -10.97 5.36
C TRP A 262 7.55 -9.92 4.62
N LEU A 263 6.37 -10.32 4.17
CA LEU A 263 5.36 -9.46 3.59
C LEU A 263 4.24 -9.22 4.61
N SER A 264 3.60 -8.05 4.56
CA SER A 264 2.44 -7.73 5.42
C SER A 264 1.23 -8.64 5.16
N GLU A 265 0.22 -8.52 6.00
CA GLU A 265 -1.03 -9.29 5.95
C GLU A 265 -1.75 -9.19 4.59
N SER A 266 -1.58 -8.09 3.85
CA SER A 266 -2.17 -7.89 2.52
C SER A 266 -1.68 -8.89 1.46
N PHE A 267 -0.62 -9.64 1.77
CA PHE A 267 -0.08 -10.72 0.92
C PHE A 267 -0.36 -12.11 1.47
N ALA A 268 -0.90 -12.20 2.70
CA ALA A 268 -1.29 -13.47 3.26
C ALA A 268 -2.54 -14.02 2.57
N GLU A 269 -2.79 -15.31 2.79
CA GLU A 269 -3.98 -15.97 2.27
C GLU A 269 -5.26 -15.31 2.80
N GLN A 270 -6.16 -15.01 1.87
CA GLN A 270 -7.50 -14.53 2.16
C GLN A 270 -8.50 -15.68 1.95
N GLU A 271 -9.21 -16.04 3.01
CA GLU A 271 -10.29 -17.02 3.00
C GLU A 271 -11.63 -16.27 3.06
N GLY A 272 -12.41 -16.27 1.97
CA GLY A 272 -13.61 -15.45 1.86
C GLY A 272 -13.29 -13.97 2.05
N TRP A 273 -13.81 -13.34 3.11
CA TRP A 273 -13.47 -11.96 3.48
C TRP A 273 -12.39 -11.86 4.55
N LEU A 274 -11.83 -12.97 5.04
CA LEU A 274 -10.99 -12.96 6.24
C LEU A 274 -9.51 -13.15 5.90
N VAL A 275 -8.65 -12.38 6.57
CA VAL A 275 -7.21 -12.63 6.66
C VAL A 275 -6.85 -12.88 8.11
N ARG A 276 -6.26 -14.06 8.36
CA ARG A 276 -5.93 -14.55 9.71
C ARG A 276 -4.47 -14.28 10.09
N GLU A 277 -3.60 -14.27 9.09
CA GLU A 277 -2.16 -14.12 9.30
C GLU A 277 -1.73 -12.66 9.33
N GLU A 278 -0.76 -12.36 10.19
CA GLU A 278 -0.21 -11.01 10.36
C GLU A 278 0.86 -10.63 9.33
N ARG A 279 1.38 -11.66 8.64
CA ARG A 279 2.47 -11.59 7.66
C ARG A 279 2.69 -12.99 7.07
N ILE A 280 3.33 -13.03 5.91
CA ILE A 280 3.79 -14.26 5.24
C ILE A 280 5.27 -14.15 4.87
N ARG A 281 6.04 -15.24 4.89
CA ARG A 281 7.43 -15.19 4.41
C ARG A 281 7.43 -14.98 2.90
N PHE A 282 8.34 -14.14 2.42
CA PHE A 282 8.46 -13.88 0.98
C PHE A 282 8.62 -15.18 0.16
N ARG A 283 9.39 -16.14 0.67
CA ARG A 283 9.58 -17.44 0.03
C ARG A 283 8.27 -18.24 -0.07
N GLU A 284 7.52 -18.34 1.03
CA GLU A 284 6.25 -19.07 1.08
C GLU A 284 5.20 -18.42 0.18
N TRP A 285 5.17 -17.09 0.15
CA TRP A 285 4.32 -16.35 -0.77
C TRP A 285 4.67 -16.60 -2.24
N MET A 286 5.97 -16.67 -2.59
CA MET A 286 6.41 -16.99 -3.94
C MET A 286 6.03 -18.42 -4.38
N GLU A 287 5.91 -19.36 -3.44
CA GLU A 287 5.48 -20.74 -3.71
C GLU A 287 3.99 -20.83 -4.10
N GLN A 288 3.19 -19.78 -3.88
CA GLN A 288 1.79 -19.68 -4.30
C GLN A 288 1.62 -19.34 -5.78
N TRP A 289 2.68 -18.82 -6.42
CA TRP A 289 2.64 -18.44 -7.82
C TRP A 289 3.13 -19.60 -8.70
N PRO A 290 2.57 -19.77 -9.91
CA PRO A 290 3.14 -20.69 -10.88
C PRO A 290 4.63 -20.36 -11.09
N PRO A 291 5.51 -21.36 -11.24
CA PRO A 291 6.90 -21.08 -11.57
C PRO A 291 6.93 -20.26 -12.85
N ALA A 292 7.64 -19.12 -12.82
CA ALA A 292 7.84 -18.28 -13.99
C ALA A 292 8.29 -19.17 -15.16
N ALA A 293 7.61 -19.07 -16.29
CA ALA A 293 7.88 -19.91 -17.45
C ALA A 293 9.27 -19.56 -18.02
N GLY A 294 10.33 -20.16 -17.50
CA GLY A 294 11.69 -19.72 -17.84
C GLY A 294 12.84 -20.43 -17.13
N ASN A 295 12.81 -21.77 -17.05
CA ASN A 295 14.04 -22.59 -17.09
C ASN A 295 13.78 -24.09 -17.37
N ALA A 296 12.75 -24.40 -18.17
CA ALA A 296 12.62 -25.72 -18.77
C ALA A 296 13.43 -25.75 -20.08
N GLY A 297 14.77 -25.85 -19.98
CA GLY A 297 15.64 -25.78 -21.15
C GLY A 297 17.11 -26.14 -20.92
N SER A 298 17.40 -27.36 -20.46
CA SER A 298 18.40 -28.27 -21.08
C SER A 298 18.74 -29.41 -20.13
N GLY A 299 18.11 -30.57 -20.33
CA GLY A 299 18.39 -31.75 -19.52
C GLY A 299 17.81 -33.05 -20.07
N ARG A 300 17.53 -33.14 -21.38
CA ARG A 300 17.42 -34.44 -22.04
C ARG A 300 18.84 -34.96 -22.23
N ARG A 301 19.32 -35.80 -21.32
CA ARG A 301 20.32 -36.82 -21.67
C ARG A 301 19.57 -38.09 -22.02
N THR A 302 19.40 -38.31 -23.31
CA THR A 302 19.29 -39.63 -23.91
C THR A 302 20.66 -40.30 -23.84
N ALA A 303 20.76 -41.36 -23.05
CA ALA A 303 21.53 -42.59 -23.29
C ALA A 303 21.22 -43.56 -22.14
#